data_AF-A0A7C7E0Q0-F1
#
_entry.id   AF-A0A7C7E0Q0-F1
#
_cell.length_a   1.000
_cell.length_b   1.000
_cell.length_c   1.000
_cell.angle_alpha   90.00
_cell.angle_beta   90.00
_cell.angle_gamma   90.00
#
_symmetry.space_group_name_H-M   'P 1'
#
loop_
_entity.id
_entity.type
_entity.pdbx_description
1 polymer ?
#
loop_
_entity_poly.entity_id
_entity_poly.type
_entity_poly.pdbx_seq_one_letter_code
_entity_poly.pdbx_strand_id
1 'polypeptide(L)'
;PAADLGVVAAIASSFRNRAIDPSTVFIGEVGLTGEVRAVNQVEKRISECLRLGFRRVIIPEMSKSIRPKIKKDADIVMVSTVDQALSEALP
;
A
#
# COMPACT_ATOMS: atom_id res chain seq x y z
N PRO A 1 -5.15 3.00 -12.77
CA PRO A 1 -3.72 2.67 -12.55
C PRO A 1 -3.27 3.09 -11.14
N ALA A 2 -2.88 2.08 -10.34
CA ALA A 2 -2.23 2.08 -9.02
C ALA A 2 -2.32 0.66 -8.39
N ALA A 3 -2.42 -0.40 -9.20
CA ALA A 3 -2.90 -1.71 -8.77
C ALA A 3 -1.82 -2.80 -8.71
N ASP A 4 -0.67 -2.58 -9.36
CA ASP A 4 0.40 -3.58 -9.45
C ASP A 4 0.84 -4.08 -8.08
N LEU A 5 1.02 -3.17 -7.12
CA LEU A 5 1.44 -3.55 -5.77
C LEU A 5 0.42 -4.48 -5.10
N GLY A 6 -0.87 -4.24 -5.32
CA GLY A 6 -1.94 -5.10 -4.82
C GLY A 6 -1.96 -6.47 -5.50
N VAL A 7 -1.70 -6.53 -6.81
CA VAL A 7 -1.59 -7.79 -7.55
C VAL A 7 -0.38 -8.59 -7.07
N VAL A 8 0.77 -7.94 -6.90
CA VAL A 8 1.98 -8.56 -6.36
C VAL A 8 1.74 -9.11 -4.95
N ALA A 9 1.08 -8.35 -4.09
CA ALA A 9 0.71 -8.79 -2.74
C ALA A 9 -0.21 -10.01 -2.76
N ALA A 10 -1.21 -10.05 -3.64
CA ALA A 10 -2.12 -11.19 -3.79
C ALA A 10 -1.37 -12.45 -4.27
N ILE A 11 -0.48 -12.32 -5.26
CA ILE A 11 0.33 -13.43 -5.76
C ILE A 11 1.26 -13.95 -4.65
N ALA A 12 1.96 -13.05 -3.96
CA ALA A 12 2.88 -13.42 -2.89
C ALA A 12 2.17 -14.08 -1.70
N SER A 13 0.99 -13.56 -1.32
CA SER A 13 0.14 -14.13 -0.27
C SER A 13 -0.29 -15.56 -0.61
N SER A 14 -0.76 -15.77 -1.84
CA SER A 14 -1.14 -17.09 -2.35
C SER A 14 0.05 -18.04 -2.37
N PHE A 15 1.18 -17.61 -2.94
CA PHE A 15 2.40 -18.42 -3.05
C PHE A 15 2.98 -18.80 -1.68
N ARG A 16 2.98 -17.88 -0.72
CA ARG A 16 3.49 -18.12 0.65
C ARG A 16 2.45 -18.75 1.57
N ASN A 17 1.22 -18.95 1.11
CA ASN A 17 0.09 -19.43 1.91
C ASN A 17 -0.08 -18.66 3.24
N ARG A 18 0.05 -17.33 3.18
CA ARG A 18 -0.08 -16.41 4.33
C ARG A 18 -1.12 -15.35 4.00
N ALA A 19 -2.16 -15.27 4.82
CA ALA A 19 -3.22 -14.28 4.63
C ALA A 19 -2.71 -12.87 4.96
N ILE A 20 -3.06 -11.91 4.11
CA ILE A 20 -2.91 -10.48 4.39
C ILE A 20 -4.13 -10.03 5.19
N ASP A 21 -3.94 -9.10 6.12
CA ASP A 21 -5.05 -8.47 6.85
C ASP A 21 -6.07 -7.86 5.87
N PRO A 22 -7.36 -8.27 5.90
CA PRO A 22 -8.38 -7.81 4.95
C PRO A 22 -8.69 -6.32 4.99
N SER A 23 -8.26 -5.61 6.04
CA SER A 23 -8.40 -4.16 6.18
C SER A 23 -7.22 -3.37 5.58
N THR A 24 -6.27 -4.07 4.93
CA THR A 24 -5.10 -3.48 4.26
C THR A 24 -5.39 -3.15 2.79
N VAL A 25 -5.08 -1.92 2.39
CA VAL A 25 -5.12 -1.49 0.99
C VAL A 25 -3.71 -1.22 0.48
N PHE A 26 -3.40 -1.71 -0.73
CA PHE A 26 -2.15 -1.42 -1.42
C PHE A 26 -2.39 -0.40 -2.53
N ILE A 27 -1.54 0.61 -2.58
CA ILE A 27 -1.56 1.64 -3.63
C ILE A 27 -0.15 1.77 -4.16
N GLY A 28 0.06 1.48 -5.44
CA GLY A 28 1.38 1.62 -6.03
C GLY A 28 1.51 0.93 -7.38
N GLU A 29 2.41 1.45 -8.18
CA GLU A 29 2.89 0.79 -9.40
C GLU A 29 4.26 0.19 -9.11
N VAL A 30 4.59 -0.93 -9.75
CA VAL A 30 5.82 -1.68 -9.48
C VAL A 30 6.68 -1.69 -10.73
N GLY A 31 7.94 -1.28 -10.60
CA GLY A 31 8.91 -1.41 -11.68
C GLY A 31 9.60 -2.78 -11.70
N LEU A 32 10.31 -3.06 -12.79
CA LEU A 32 10.95 -4.35 -13.02
C LEU A 32 12.04 -4.68 -11.99
N THR A 33 12.65 -3.66 -11.38
CA THR A 33 13.66 -3.86 -10.34
C THR A 33 13.06 -4.01 -8.94
N GLY A 34 11.73 -4.05 -8.84
CA GLY A 34 11.00 -4.18 -7.57
C GLY A 34 10.82 -2.86 -6.83
N GLU A 35 11.10 -1.72 -7.47
CA GLU A 35 10.85 -0.41 -6.88
C GLU A 35 9.35 -0.06 -6.89
N VAL A 36 8.88 0.56 -5.81
CA VAL A 36 7.48 1.00 -5.68
C VAL A 36 7.40 2.47 -6.06
N ARG A 37 6.64 2.75 -7.11
CA ARG A 37 6.59 4.06 -7.76
C ARG A 37 5.38 4.86 -7.31
N ALA A 38 5.52 6.18 -7.28
CA ALA A 38 4.43 7.08 -6.95
C ALA A 38 3.27 6.95 -7.95
N VAL A 39 2.06 7.20 -7.45
CA VAL A 39 0.85 7.25 -8.27
C VAL A 39 0.15 8.59 -8.10
N ASN A 40 -0.73 8.92 -9.04
CA ASN A 40 -1.48 10.16 -8.96
C ASN A 40 -2.61 10.09 -7.92
N GLN A 41 -2.88 11.23 -7.28
CA GLN A 41 -4.00 11.44 -6.36
C GLN A 41 -4.00 10.49 -5.15
N VAL A 42 -2.82 10.17 -4.59
CA VAL A 42 -2.69 9.27 -3.42
C VAL A 42 -3.52 9.77 -2.23
N GLU A 43 -3.53 11.07 -1.93
CA GLU A 43 -4.33 11.63 -0.82
C GLU A 43 -5.83 11.29 -0.96
N LYS A 44 -6.39 11.48 -2.18
CA LYS A 44 -7.80 11.21 -2.47
C LYS A 44 -8.10 9.71 -2.32
N ARG A 45 -7.20 8.85 -2.81
CA ARG A 45 -7.35 7.39 -2.68
C ARG A 45 -7.34 6.95 -1.23
N ILE A 46 -6.39 7.45 -0.42
CA ILE A 46 -6.33 7.14 1.01
C ILE A 46 -7.61 7.61 1.71
N SER A 47 -8.06 8.84 1.44
CA SER A 47 -9.31 9.36 2.01
C SER A 47 -10.52 8.47 1.70
N GLU A 48 -10.64 7.96 0.47
CA GLU A 48 -11.70 7.02 0.11
C GLU A 48 -11.56 5.67 0.81
N CYS A 49 -10.35 5.13 0.93
CA CYS A 49 -10.09 3.89 1.68
C CYS A 49 -10.55 4.02 3.14
N LEU A 50 -10.17 5.11 3.80
CA LEU A 50 -10.56 5.37 5.19
C LEU A 50 -12.07 5.58 5.31
N ARG A 51 -12.70 6.28 4.34
CA ARG A 51 -14.16 6.46 4.30
C ARG A 51 -14.91 5.13 4.17
N LEU A 52 -14.35 4.16 3.45
CA LEU A 52 -14.89 2.81 3.28
C LEU A 52 -14.61 1.89 4.48
N GLY A 53 -13.83 2.34 5.48
CA GLY A 53 -13.57 1.59 6.70
C GLY A 53 -12.27 0.78 6.70
N PHE A 54 -11.44 0.90 5.67
CA PHE A 54 -10.08 0.34 5.70
C PHE A 54 -9.23 1.12 6.72
N ARG A 55 -8.37 0.40 7.44
CA ARG A 55 -7.58 0.96 8.56
C ARG A 55 -6.10 1.06 8.25
N ARG A 56 -5.62 0.23 7.32
CA ARG A 56 -4.22 0.17 6.94
C ARG A 56 -4.04 0.44 5.44
N VAL A 57 -3.11 1.31 5.07
CA VAL A 57 -2.83 1.62 3.67
C VAL A 57 -1.32 1.63 3.44
N ILE A 58 -0.86 0.75 2.54
CA ILE A 58 0.53 0.66 2.09
C ILE A 58 0.67 1.49 0.81
N ILE A 59 1.55 2.50 0.84
CA ILE A 59 1.72 3.49 -0.23
C ILE A 59 3.18 3.68 -0.62
N PRO A 60 3.48 4.26 -1.80
CA PRO A 60 4.86 4.52 -2.23
C PRO A 60 5.51 5.59 -1.36
N GLU A 61 6.77 5.39 -0.98
CA GLU A 61 7.54 6.30 -0.10
C GLU A 61 7.66 7.71 -0.67
N MET A 62 7.71 7.84 -1.99
CA MET A 62 7.77 9.13 -2.69
C MET A 62 6.51 10.00 -2.49
N SER A 63 5.52 9.51 -1.73
CA SER A 63 4.32 10.22 -1.29
C SER A 63 4.50 10.94 0.07
N LYS A 64 5.73 11.12 0.57
CA LYS A 64 6.08 11.67 1.90
C LYS A 64 5.38 12.98 2.29
N SER A 65 5.02 13.84 1.33
CA SER A 65 4.33 15.12 1.58
C SER A 65 2.88 14.97 2.10
N ILE A 66 2.34 13.76 2.14
CA ILE A 66 0.92 13.46 2.42
C ILE A 66 0.62 13.32 3.93
N ARG A 67 1.63 13.01 4.76
CA ARG A 67 1.46 12.80 6.21
C ARG A 67 0.76 13.93 6.99
N PRO A 68 0.85 15.23 6.65
CA PRO A 68 0.24 16.27 7.49
C PRO A 68 -1.30 16.34 7.45
N LYS A 69 -1.97 15.64 6.51
CA LYS A 69 -3.41 15.86 6.23
C LYS A 69 -4.35 14.70 6.58
N ILE A 70 -3.83 13.52 6.90
CA ILE A 70 -4.66 12.32 7.08
C ILE A 70 -4.94 12.10 8.57
N LYS A 71 -6.18 11.68 8.89
CA LYS A 71 -6.66 11.44 10.26
C LYS A 71 -5.66 10.59 11.07
N LYS A 72 -5.50 10.93 12.36
CA LYS A 72 -4.56 10.27 13.30
C LYS A 72 -4.79 8.75 13.46
N ASP A 73 -5.94 8.22 13.07
CA ASP A 73 -6.33 6.83 13.29
C ASP A 73 -6.03 5.89 12.11
N ALA A 74 -5.39 6.38 11.04
CA ALA A 74 -5.02 5.58 9.87
C ALA A 74 -3.59 5.04 9.98
N ASP A 75 -3.41 3.73 9.83
CA ASP A 75 -2.08 3.12 9.72
C ASP A 75 -1.56 3.25 8.29
N ILE A 76 -0.71 4.26 8.05
CA ILE A 76 -0.14 4.54 6.74
C ILE A 76 1.32 4.08 6.71
N VAL A 77 1.56 3.01 5.96
CA VAL A 77 2.88 2.42 5.78
C VAL A 77 3.44 2.88 4.44
N MET A 78 4.63 3.45 4.47
CA MET A 78 5.30 3.98 3.27
C MET A 78 6.43 3.05 2.87
N VAL A 79 6.45 2.61 1.61
CA VAL A 79 7.41 1.61 1.13
C VAL A 79 8.08 2.05 -0.17
N SER A 80 9.36 1.73 -0.33
CA SER A 80 10.13 2.04 -1.55
C SER A 80 10.35 0.81 -2.43
N THR A 81 10.16 -0.39 -1.89
CA THR A 81 10.36 -1.66 -2.60
C THR A 81 9.24 -2.66 -2.32
N VAL A 82 9.07 -3.62 -3.24
CA VAL A 82 8.13 -4.75 -3.08
C VAL A 82 8.48 -5.58 -1.85
N ASP A 83 9.76 -5.83 -1.61
CA ASP A 83 10.21 -6.64 -0.47
C ASP A 83 9.79 -6.04 0.87
N GLN A 84 9.95 -4.71 1.01
CA GLN A 84 9.47 -3.97 2.16
C GLN A 84 7.93 -4.06 2.28
N ALA A 85 7.20 -3.89 1.17
CA ALA A 85 5.74 -4.00 1.17
C ALA A 85 5.24 -5.37 1.64
N LEU A 86 5.89 -6.45 1.20
CA LEU A 86 5.54 -7.81 1.59
C LEU A 86 5.91 -8.11 3.04
N SER A 87 7.04 -7.59 3.52
CA SER A 87 7.47 -7.72 4.93
C SER A 87 6.51 -7.02 5.89
N GLU A 88 5.91 -5.91 5.46
CA GLU A 88 4.91 -5.16 6.24
C GLU A 88 3.51 -5.80 6.20
N ALA A 89 3.18 -6.46 5.09
CA ALA A 89 1.85 -6.99 4.82
C ALA A 89 1.63 -8.44 5.28
N LEU A 90 2.68 -9.27 5.22
CA LEU A 90 2.60 -10.68 5.54
C LEU A 90 3.20 -10.92 6.94
N PRO A 91 2.52 -11.69 7.81
CA PRO A 91 3.07 -12.09 9.11
C PRO A 91 4.26 -13.04 8.94
#